data_AF-A0A538TJR5-F1
#
_entry.id   AF-A0A538TJR5-F1
#
_cell.length_a   1.000
_cell.length_b   1.000
_cell.length_c   1.000
_cell.angle_alpha   90.00
_cell.angle_beta   90.00
_cell.angle_gamma   90.00
#
_symmetry.space_group_name_H-M   'P 1'
#
loop_
_entity.id
_entity.type
_entity.pdbx_description
1 polymer ?
#
loop_
_entity_poly.entity_id
_entity_poly.type
_entity_poly.pdbx_seq_one_letter_code
_entity_poly.pdbx_strand_id
1 'polypeptide(L)'
;MDEFSTHRGRSPRDSGVVALRIMRFMPVTIPVPMRIEPKVNSGTLVVRPGVRVAVGGTITAEGFGARLTYRQRGSGTTPADEVTSERIALLHDRTLTLPPRAVDRPVAGRPPDLWIQFLDGGGTPVTGLTRLGRCDQGPFDLTPNLTLGISVDAAILRPERSDPYSMPMLALAGEICIRTGIVARFTLTENGGPAPRPGDPTTPADVSLFPGGTEVQLPRRMLHGPIGRDSWIYVTFLDGAGRPTGGESLLGKAEPGVVESSLVSPDGLLERRTHLDRGGR
;
A
#
# COMPACT_ATOMS: atom_id res chain seq x y z
N MET A 1 12.87 23.94 -52.22
CA MET A 1 11.91 25.00 -51.87
C MET A 1 10.71 24.34 -51.24
N ASP A 2 10.90 23.64 -50.12
CA ASP A 2 11.12 24.18 -48.75
C ASP A 2 9.77 24.67 -48.21
N GLU A 3 9.22 24.20 -47.10
CA GLU A 3 9.84 23.74 -45.85
C GLU A 3 8.87 22.80 -45.11
N PHE A 4 9.34 21.60 -44.76
CA PHE A 4 8.79 20.81 -43.65
C PHE A 4 9.39 21.37 -42.35
N SER A 5 8.60 22.11 -41.56
CA SER A 5 9.04 22.50 -40.22
C SER A 5 8.39 21.60 -39.16
N THR A 6 9.18 20.64 -38.71
CA THR A 6 8.89 19.69 -37.63
C THR A 6 9.15 20.37 -36.28
N HIS A 7 8.10 20.84 -35.61
CA HIS A 7 8.20 21.13 -34.18
C HIS A 7 7.97 19.85 -33.36
N ARG A 8 9.03 19.04 -33.24
CA ARG A 8 9.20 18.12 -32.11
C ARG A 8 9.43 18.97 -30.85
N GLY A 9 8.34 19.35 -30.18
CA GLY A 9 8.37 19.87 -28.82
C GLY A 9 8.81 18.77 -27.86
N ARG A 10 10.09 18.80 -27.49
CA ARG A 10 10.73 17.96 -26.48
C ARG A 10 9.97 18.12 -25.16
N SER A 11 9.35 17.05 -24.66
CA SER A 11 8.81 17.00 -23.30
C SER A 11 9.91 17.41 -22.31
N PRO A 12 9.67 18.37 -21.39
CA PRO A 12 10.68 18.76 -20.43
C PRO A 12 10.89 17.57 -19.50
N ARG A 13 12.06 16.93 -19.63
CA ARG A 13 12.61 16.15 -18.53
C ARG A 13 12.95 17.15 -17.42
N ASP A 14 11.99 17.38 -16.54
CA ASP A 14 12.18 18.14 -15.30
C ASP A 14 13.09 17.33 -14.37
N SER A 15 14.40 17.45 -14.58
CA SER A 15 15.41 17.02 -13.62
C SER A 15 15.39 17.97 -12.41
N GLY A 16 15.21 17.41 -11.22
CA GLY A 16 15.29 18.14 -9.96
C GLY A 16 16.34 17.50 -9.07
N VAL A 17 17.05 18.29 -8.28
CA VAL A 17 18.00 17.78 -7.30
C VAL A 17 17.22 17.33 -6.07
N VAL A 18 17.50 16.11 -5.59
CA VAL A 18 16.93 15.61 -4.33
C VAL A 18 17.45 16.48 -3.18
N ALA A 19 16.57 17.26 -2.59
CA ALA A 19 16.86 18.11 -1.43
C ALA A 19 16.73 17.33 -0.12
N LEU A 20 15.83 16.35 -0.09
CA LEU A 20 15.61 15.46 1.05
C LEU A 20 15.04 14.14 0.55
N ARG A 21 15.50 13.03 1.11
CA ARG A 21 14.84 11.73 1.00
C ARG A 21 14.25 11.33 2.34
N ILE A 22 13.00 10.87 2.32
CA ILE A 22 12.22 10.44 3.46
C ILE A 22 11.97 8.95 3.27
N MET A 23 12.61 8.13 4.10
CA MET A 23 12.39 6.69 4.12
C MET A 23 11.78 6.32 5.47
N ARG A 24 10.55 5.83 5.45
CA ARG A 24 9.85 5.38 6.66
C ARG A 24 9.23 4.02 6.45
N PHE A 25 9.35 3.17 7.45
CA PHE A 25 8.60 1.94 7.57
C PHE A 25 7.66 2.08 8.77
N MET A 26 6.39 1.74 8.58
CA MET A 26 5.40 1.80 9.65
C MET A 26 4.36 0.70 9.51
N PRO A 27 3.99 0.04 10.62
CA PRO A 27 2.81 -0.79 10.67
C PRO A 27 1.57 0.10 10.74
N VAL A 28 0.56 -0.22 9.95
CA VAL A 28 -0.68 0.54 9.88
C VAL A 28 -1.84 -0.42 10.04
N THR A 29 -2.62 -0.24 11.10
CA THR A 29 -3.84 -1.03 11.34
C THR A 29 -5.03 -0.29 10.77
N ILE A 30 -5.74 -0.94 9.87
CA ILE A 30 -6.90 -0.37 9.18
C ILE A 30 -8.12 -1.28 9.32
N PRO A 31 -9.33 -0.71 9.55
CA PRO A 31 -10.56 -1.45 9.36
C PRO A 31 -10.75 -1.69 7.86
N VAL A 32 -11.04 -2.94 7.47
CA VAL A 32 -11.30 -3.29 6.07
C VAL A 32 -12.70 -3.89 5.97
N PRO A 33 -13.74 -3.06 5.77
CA PRO A 33 -15.09 -3.57 5.54
C PRO A 33 -15.10 -4.45 4.30
N MET A 34 -15.68 -5.64 4.44
CA MET A 34 -15.85 -6.57 3.34
C MET A 34 -17.18 -7.30 3.42
N ARG A 35 -17.70 -7.61 2.23
CA ARG A 35 -18.90 -8.44 2.04
C ARG A 35 -18.52 -9.69 1.27
N ILE A 36 -18.83 -10.85 1.84
CA ILE A 36 -18.56 -12.15 1.25
C ILE A 36 -19.88 -12.78 0.81
N GLU A 37 -19.95 -13.14 -0.48
CA GLU A 37 -21.11 -13.76 -1.10
C GLU A 37 -20.76 -15.18 -1.56
N PRO A 38 -20.90 -16.19 -0.67
CA PRO A 38 -20.67 -17.58 -1.05
C PRO A 38 -21.74 -18.05 -2.05
N LYS A 39 -21.32 -18.87 -3.01
CA LYS A 39 -22.18 -19.52 -4.01
C LYS A 39 -22.01 -21.03 -3.90
N VAL A 40 -23.10 -21.72 -3.59
CA VAL A 40 -23.13 -23.17 -3.36
C VAL A 40 -23.70 -23.87 -4.59
N ASN A 41 -22.93 -24.76 -5.19
CA ASN A 41 -23.36 -25.59 -6.31
C ASN A 41 -23.25 -27.07 -5.94
N SER A 42 -24.30 -27.83 -6.23
CA SER A 42 -24.36 -29.28 -5.99
C SER A 42 -23.89 -30.04 -7.23
N GLY A 43 -23.05 -31.07 -7.04
CA GLY A 43 -22.67 -32.05 -8.05
C GLY A 43 -22.76 -33.48 -7.52
N THR A 44 -22.78 -34.47 -8.39
CA THR A 44 -22.91 -35.89 -8.04
C THR A 44 -21.57 -36.63 -8.07
N LEU A 45 -21.36 -37.56 -7.14
CA LEU A 45 -20.25 -38.52 -7.17
C LEU A 45 -20.77 -39.89 -7.62
N VAL A 46 -20.06 -40.52 -8.56
CA VAL A 46 -20.43 -41.84 -9.13
C VAL A 46 -20.05 -43.01 -8.20
N VAL A 47 -19.21 -42.78 -7.18
CA VAL A 47 -18.48 -43.88 -6.50
C VAL A 47 -18.86 -44.08 -5.01
N ARG A 48 -19.60 -43.17 -4.38
CA ARG A 48 -20.16 -43.34 -3.03
C ARG A 48 -21.52 -42.65 -2.91
N PRO A 49 -22.44 -43.08 -2.02
CA PRO A 49 -23.67 -42.34 -1.76
C PRO A 49 -23.33 -40.93 -1.23
N GLY A 50 -23.35 -39.92 -2.09
CA GLY A 50 -22.98 -38.56 -1.74
C GLY A 50 -23.00 -37.57 -2.89
N VAL A 51 -23.09 -36.28 -2.54
CA VAL A 51 -22.96 -35.13 -3.43
C VAL A 51 -21.67 -34.39 -3.12
N ARG A 52 -21.01 -33.89 -4.15
CA ARG A 52 -19.90 -32.95 -4.00
C ARG A 52 -20.46 -31.54 -4.05
N VAL A 53 -20.21 -30.74 -3.02
CA VAL A 53 -20.64 -29.34 -2.97
C VAL A 53 -19.46 -28.45 -3.28
N ALA A 54 -19.55 -27.65 -4.34
CA ALA A 54 -18.56 -26.62 -4.66
C ALA A 54 -19.04 -25.27 -4.13
N VAL A 55 -18.18 -24.59 -3.37
CA VAL A 55 -18.43 -23.24 -2.87
C VAL A 55 -17.42 -22.27 -3.44
N GLY A 56 -17.87 -21.31 -4.25
CA GLY A 56 -17.10 -20.15 -4.70
C GLY A 56 -17.74 -18.87 -4.18
N GLY A 57 -17.38 -17.72 -4.74
CA GLY A 57 -18.07 -16.48 -4.37
C GLY A 57 -17.36 -15.21 -4.81
N THR A 58 -17.89 -14.09 -4.34
CA THR A 58 -17.29 -12.77 -4.51
C THR A 58 -17.03 -12.12 -3.16
N ILE A 59 -15.94 -11.37 -3.09
CA ILE A 59 -15.56 -10.58 -1.93
C ILE A 59 -15.45 -9.14 -2.41
N THR A 60 -16.26 -8.25 -1.85
CA THR A 60 -16.12 -6.81 -2.10
C THR A 60 -15.38 -6.21 -0.91
N ALA A 61 -14.23 -5.59 -1.16
CA ALA A 61 -13.47 -4.85 -0.15
C ALA A 61 -13.56 -3.36 -0.45
N GLU A 62 -13.85 -2.56 0.57
CA GLU A 62 -13.84 -1.10 0.44
C GLU A 62 -12.43 -0.57 0.15
N GLY A 63 -12.36 0.60 -0.49
CA GLY A 63 -11.11 1.27 -0.80
C GLY A 63 -10.31 1.65 0.45
N PHE A 64 -9.02 1.91 0.26
CA PHE A 64 -8.10 2.35 1.29
C PHE A 64 -7.16 3.40 0.70
N GLY A 65 -6.88 4.46 1.44
CA GLY A 65 -6.04 5.55 0.96
C GLY A 65 -5.14 6.14 2.03
N ALA A 66 -4.39 7.15 1.64
CA ALA A 66 -3.61 8.00 2.51
C ALA A 66 -3.86 9.47 2.18
N ARG A 67 -3.72 10.33 3.17
CA ARG A 67 -3.65 11.78 3.03
C ARG A 67 -2.30 12.27 3.48
N LEU A 68 -1.61 13.01 2.64
CA LEU A 68 -0.43 13.75 3.03
C LEU A 68 -0.83 15.14 3.49
N THR A 69 -0.32 15.58 4.64
CA THR A 69 -0.57 16.91 5.20
C THR A 69 0.76 17.64 5.34
N TYR A 70 0.78 18.90 4.91
CA TYR A 70 1.95 19.77 5.03
C TYR A 70 1.64 20.85 6.05
N ARG A 71 2.46 20.96 7.11
CA ARG A 71 2.32 22.04 8.09
C ARG A 71 3.58 22.85 8.24
N GLN A 72 3.42 24.16 8.29
CA GLN A 72 4.50 25.05 8.70
C GLN A 72 4.66 24.98 10.22
N ARG A 73 5.90 25.01 10.72
CA ARG A 73 6.13 25.18 12.15
C ARG A 73 5.54 26.52 12.60
N GLY A 74 4.57 26.48 13.50
CA GLY A 74 4.09 27.67 14.19
C GLY A 74 5.21 28.30 15.02
N SER A 75 5.32 29.63 15.00
CA SER A 75 6.29 30.34 15.85
C SER A 75 5.70 30.51 17.25
N GLY A 76 6.34 29.93 18.28
CA GLY A 76 6.00 30.20 19.68
C GLY A 76 4.54 29.88 20.04
N THR A 77 3.71 30.93 20.09
CA THR A 77 2.29 30.88 20.50
C THR A 77 1.30 30.65 19.35
N THR A 78 1.74 30.67 18.10
CA THR A 78 0.88 30.39 16.94
C THR A 78 0.90 28.89 16.63
N PRO A 79 -0.26 28.22 16.51
CA PRO A 79 -0.31 26.82 16.09
C PRO A 79 0.24 26.64 14.66
N ALA A 80 0.67 25.43 14.34
CA ALA A 80 1.15 25.09 13.01
C ALA A 80 0.01 25.18 11.98
N ASP A 81 0.16 26.02 10.95
CA ASP A 81 -0.83 26.16 9.89
C ASP A 81 -0.76 24.96 8.92
N GLU A 82 -1.91 24.33 8.63
CA GLU A 82 -2.04 23.39 7.53
C GLU A 82 -2.07 24.16 6.21
N VAL A 83 -1.08 23.90 5.36
CA VAL A 83 -0.90 24.64 4.11
C VAL A 83 -1.51 23.91 2.93
N THR A 84 -1.48 22.58 2.92
CA THR A 84 -2.00 21.75 1.84
C THR A 84 -2.26 20.32 2.33
N SER A 85 -3.24 19.64 1.73
CA SER A 85 -3.39 18.20 1.85
C SER A 85 -3.79 17.51 0.54
N GLU A 86 -3.36 16.26 0.37
CA GLU A 86 -3.59 15.46 -0.85
C GLU A 86 -3.98 14.03 -0.50
N ARG A 87 -4.96 13.48 -1.22
CA ARG A 87 -5.41 12.08 -1.08
C ARG A 87 -4.77 11.18 -2.14
N ILE A 88 -4.32 10.01 -1.73
CA ILE A 88 -3.70 8.96 -2.55
C ILE A 88 -4.48 7.67 -2.31
N ALA A 89 -4.93 7.02 -3.38
CA ALA A 89 -5.58 5.71 -3.28
C ALA A 89 -4.51 4.62 -3.21
N LEU A 90 -4.54 3.79 -2.16
CA LEU A 90 -3.64 2.66 -1.95
C LEU A 90 -4.29 1.32 -2.31
N LEU A 91 -5.60 1.23 -2.11
CA LEU A 91 -6.48 0.19 -2.63
C LEU A 91 -7.73 0.88 -3.17
N HIS A 92 -8.12 0.54 -4.39
CA HIS A 92 -9.41 0.94 -4.93
C HIS A 92 -10.47 -0.08 -4.51
N ASP A 93 -11.72 0.36 -4.42
CA ASP A 93 -12.86 -0.54 -4.28
C ASP A 93 -12.77 -1.63 -5.35
N ARG A 94 -12.76 -2.89 -4.90
CA ARG A 94 -12.59 -4.02 -5.81
C ARG A 94 -13.40 -5.22 -5.38
N THR A 95 -13.94 -5.89 -6.38
CA THR A 95 -14.54 -7.21 -6.24
C THR A 95 -13.49 -8.25 -6.60
N LEU A 96 -13.27 -9.18 -5.67
CA LEU A 96 -12.36 -10.30 -5.80
C LEU A 96 -13.15 -11.60 -5.91
N THR A 97 -12.61 -12.56 -6.64
CA THR A 97 -13.23 -13.87 -6.79
C THR A 97 -12.67 -14.84 -5.76
N LEU A 98 -13.57 -15.45 -4.99
CA LEU A 98 -13.27 -16.62 -4.17
C LEU A 98 -13.30 -17.86 -5.07
N PRO A 99 -12.15 -18.52 -5.33
CA PRO A 99 -12.13 -19.68 -6.21
C PRO A 99 -13.01 -20.82 -5.66
N PRO A 100 -13.78 -21.51 -6.53
CA PRO A 100 -14.63 -22.61 -6.11
C PRO A 100 -13.83 -23.72 -5.42
N ARG A 101 -14.31 -24.17 -4.27
CA ARG A 101 -13.73 -25.28 -3.51
C ARG A 101 -14.76 -26.36 -3.23
N ALA A 102 -14.40 -27.61 -3.48
CA ALA A 102 -15.26 -28.76 -3.28
C ALA A 102 -15.17 -29.34 -1.85
N VAL A 103 -16.30 -29.83 -1.34
CA VAL A 103 -16.43 -30.64 -0.11
C VAL A 103 -17.40 -31.78 -0.39
N ASP A 104 -17.01 -33.01 -0.07
CA ASP A 104 -17.86 -34.20 -0.25
C ASP A 104 -18.90 -34.29 0.88
N ARG A 105 -20.14 -34.68 0.55
CA ARG A 105 -21.27 -34.72 1.48
C ARG A 105 -22.24 -35.87 1.24
N PRO A 106 -23.00 -36.31 2.26
CA PRO A 106 -24.17 -37.16 2.05
C PRO A 106 -25.25 -36.43 1.25
N VAL A 107 -26.06 -37.17 0.48
CA VAL A 107 -27.11 -36.65 -0.43
C VAL A 107 -28.16 -35.77 0.27
N ALA A 108 -28.32 -35.90 1.60
CA ALA A 108 -29.25 -35.12 2.41
C ALA A 108 -28.57 -34.12 3.39
N GLY A 109 -27.28 -33.83 3.19
CA GLY A 109 -26.48 -33.01 4.10
C GLY A 109 -26.69 -31.50 3.92
N ARG A 110 -26.69 -30.73 5.02
CA ARG A 110 -26.72 -29.25 4.98
C ARG A 110 -25.42 -28.66 4.41
N PRO A 111 -25.43 -27.47 3.79
CA PRO A 111 -24.24 -26.81 3.23
C PRO A 111 -23.07 -26.63 4.23
N PRO A 112 -21.81 -26.53 3.74
CA PRO A 112 -20.63 -26.41 4.60
C PRO A 112 -20.52 -25.13 5.38
N ASP A 113 -19.84 -25.23 6.52
CA ASP A 113 -19.43 -24.08 7.31
C ASP A 113 -18.22 -23.44 6.65
N LEU A 114 -18.29 -22.12 6.51
CA LEU A 114 -17.23 -21.27 6.00
C LEU A 114 -16.46 -20.66 7.17
N TRP A 115 -15.15 -20.79 7.11
CA TRP A 115 -14.20 -20.21 8.04
C TRP A 115 -13.27 -19.27 7.28
N ILE A 116 -12.85 -18.21 7.95
CA ILE A 116 -11.88 -17.25 7.43
C ILE A 116 -10.73 -17.05 8.41
N GLN A 117 -9.53 -16.90 7.88
CA GLN A 117 -8.35 -16.45 8.59
C GLN A 117 -7.59 -15.49 7.70
N PHE A 118 -7.02 -14.43 8.28
CA PHE A 118 -6.14 -13.52 7.54
C PHE A 118 -4.69 -13.91 7.81
N LEU A 119 -3.91 -13.92 6.73
CA LEU A 119 -2.49 -14.22 6.74
C LEU A 119 -1.72 -13.01 6.18
N ASP A 120 -0.48 -12.84 6.61
CA ASP A 120 0.46 -12.01 5.87
C ASP A 120 0.89 -12.69 4.56
N GLY A 121 1.62 -11.99 3.70
CA GLY A 121 2.13 -12.56 2.44
C GLY A 121 3.24 -13.61 2.61
N GLY A 122 3.75 -13.81 3.82
CA GLY A 122 4.58 -14.97 4.16
C GLY A 122 3.75 -16.22 4.50
N GLY A 123 2.43 -16.09 4.59
CA GLY A 123 1.52 -17.17 4.99
C GLY A 123 1.35 -17.30 6.50
N THR A 124 1.89 -16.37 7.30
CA THR A 124 1.75 -16.37 8.75
C THR A 124 0.39 -15.81 9.15
N PRO A 125 -0.38 -16.49 10.02
CA PRO A 125 -1.63 -15.93 10.51
C PRO A 125 -1.47 -14.61 11.24
N VAL A 126 -2.23 -13.60 10.81
CA VAL A 126 -2.35 -12.30 11.51
C VAL A 126 -3.63 -12.22 12.32
N THR A 127 -4.58 -13.13 12.09
CA THR A 127 -5.77 -13.31 12.94
C THR A 127 -5.95 -14.76 13.38
N GLY A 128 -6.76 -14.94 14.42
CA GLY A 128 -7.39 -16.22 14.69
C GLY A 128 -8.31 -16.67 13.54
N LEU A 129 -8.67 -17.94 13.57
CA LEU A 129 -9.65 -18.51 12.66
C LEU A 129 -11.07 -18.18 13.15
N THR A 130 -11.89 -17.63 12.26
CA THR A 130 -13.26 -17.19 12.57
C THR A 130 -14.27 -17.96 11.74
N ARG A 131 -15.32 -18.50 12.39
CA ARG A 131 -16.47 -19.09 11.69
C ARG A 131 -17.39 -17.99 11.20
N LEU A 132 -17.69 -17.96 9.90
CA LEU A 132 -18.65 -17.03 9.31
C LEU A 132 -20.08 -17.58 9.41
N GLY A 133 -20.26 -18.88 9.18
CA GLY A 133 -21.58 -19.52 9.16
C GLY A 133 -21.65 -20.58 8.07
N ARG A 134 -22.84 -21.13 7.82
CA ARG A 134 -23.04 -22.03 6.69
C ARG A 134 -23.08 -21.24 5.39
N CYS A 135 -22.55 -21.80 4.31
CA CYS A 135 -22.45 -21.14 3.02
C CYS A 135 -23.82 -20.75 2.41
N ASP A 136 -24.92 -21.33 2.87
CA ASP A 136 -26.30 -20.97 2.47
C ASP A 136 -26.93 -19.85 3.32
N GLN A 137 -26.23 -19.37 4.35
CA GLN A 137 -26.70 -18.30 5.23
C GLN A 137 -26.13 -16.92 4.86
N GLY A 138 -25.21 -16.87 3.89
CA GLY A 138 -24.62 -15.62 3.41
C GLY A 138 -25.65 -14.68 2.76
N PRO A 139 -25.30 -13.42 2.50
CA PRO A 139 -23.95 -12.84 2.58
C PRO A 139 -23.44 -12.61 4.01
N PHE A 140 -22.12 -12.46 4.15
CA PHE A 140 -21.48 -12.15 5.42
C PHE A 140 -20.75 -10.82 5.34
N ASP A 141 -21.06 -9.92 6.28
CA ASP A 141 -20.38 -8.65 6.44
C ASP A 141 -19.39 -8.73 7.62
N LEU A 142 -18.17 -8.25 7.40
CA LEU A 142 -17.13 -8.22 8.42
C LEU A 142 -16.20 -7.02 8.20
N THR A 143 -15.68 -6.48 9.30
CA THR A 143 -14.75 -5.35 9.29
C THR A 143 -13.53 -5.70 10.14
N PRO A 144 -12.66 -6.63 9.68
CA PRO A 144 -11.42 -6.94 10.36
C PRO A 144 -10.51 -5.71 10.46
N ASN A 145 -9.80 -5.59 11.58
CA ASN A 145 -8.68 -4.66 11.72
C ASN A 145 -7.41 -5.37 11.26
N LEU A 146 -6.87 -4.96 10.12
CA LEU A 146 -5.72 -5.60 9.48
C LEU A 146 -4.50 -4.69 9.56
N THR A 147 -3.38 -5.25 10.01
CA THR A 147 -2.11 -4.52 10.07
C THR A 147 -1.30 -4.74 8.79
N LEU A 148 -1.08 -3.66 8.05
CA LEU A 148 -0.25 -3.63 6.84
C LEU A 148 1.14 -3.09 7.16
N GLY A 149 2.18 -3.76 6.67
CA GLY A 149 3.53 -3.21 6.64
C GLY A 149 3.69 -2.28 5.45
N ILE A 150 3.74 -0.97 5.70
CA ILE A 150 3.88 0.04 4.65
C ILE A 150 5.28 0.65 4.71
N SER A 151 5.92 0.77 3.55
CA SER A 151 7.09 1.63 3.38
C SER A 151 6.78 2.82 2.51
N VAL A 152 7.21 3.99 2.95
CA VAL A 152 7.15 5.24 2.20
C VAL A 152 8.57 5.64 1.85
N ASP A 153 8.83 5.83 0.56
CA ASP A 153 10.06 6.43 0.05
C ASP A 153 9.70 7.68 -0.75
N ALA A 154 9.88 8.85 -0.15
CA ALA A 154 9.51 10.11 -0.78
C ALA A 154 10.71 11.05 -0.84
N ALA A 155 10.85 11.74 -1.96
CA ALA A 155 11.88 12.74 -2.20
C ALA A 155 11.23 14.12 -2.32
N ILE A 156 11.81 15.08 -1.61
CA ILE A 156 11.59 16.49 -1.88
C ILE A 156 12.62 16.91 -2.92
N LEU A 157 12.14 17.37 -4.06
CA LEU A 157 12.93 17.82 -5.19
C LEU A 157 13.00 19.35 -5.20
N ARG A 158 14.19 19.89 -5.44
CA ARG A 158 14.39 21.30 -5.81
C ARG A 158 14.60 21.38 -7.33
N PRO A 159 13.91 22.27 -8.06
CA PRO A 159 14.15 22.46 -9.48
C PRO A 159 15.59 22.95 -9.73
N GLU A 160 16.25 22.40 -10.75
CA GLU A 160 17.65 22.72 -11.09
C GLU A 160 17.88 24.20 -11.44
N ARG A 161 16.83 24.91 -11.86
CA ARG A 161 16.84 26.37 -12.10
C ARG A 161 15.80 27.07 -11.22
N SER A 162 16.08 27.18 -9.92
CA SER A 162 15.40 28.17 -9.08
C SER A 162 16.20 29.46 -9.11
N ASP A 163 15.57 30.57 -9.53
CA ASP A 163 16.13 31.91 -9.32
C ASP A 163 16.38 32.09 -7.80
N PRO A 164 17.56 32.52 -7.34
CA PRO A 164 17.85 32.74 -5.92
C PRO A 164 16.88 33.71 -5.23
N TYR A 165 16.16 34.54 -5.99
CA TYR A 165 15.12 35.47 -5.50
C TYR A 165 13.69 34.92 -5.63
N SER A 166 13.53 33.78 -6.30
CA SER A 166 12.26 33.07 -6.38
C SER A 166 12.12 32.07 -5.23
N MET A 167 10.93 32.01 -4.64
CA MET A 167 10.63 31.04 -3.58
C MET A 167 10.89 29.63 -4.11
N PRO A 168 11.71 28.79 -3.44
CA PRO A 168 12.05 27.49 -3.97
C PRO A 168 10.78 26.64 -4.04
N MET A 169 10.29 26.38 -5.24
CA MET A 169 9.21 25.43 -5.45
C MET A 169 9.75 24.05 -5.11
N LEU A 170 9.33 23.48 -4.00
CA LEU A 170 9.65 22.09 -3.66
C LEU A 170 8.61 21.18 -4.33
N ALA A 171 9.04 20.05 -4.89
CA ALA A 171 8.13 19.03 -5.37
C ALA A 171 8.28 17.75 -4.55
N LEU A 172 7.19 17.15 -4.09
CA LEU A 172 7.23 15.81 -3.51
C LEU A 172 6.98 14.79 -4.62
N ALA A 173 7.82 13.77 -4.70
CA ALA A 173 7.62 12.58 -5.52
C ALA A 173 8.07 11.36 -4.73
N GLY A 174 7.65 10.17 -5.10
CA GLY A 174 8.07 8.97 -4.40
C GLY A 174 7.08 7.84 -4.55
N GLU A 175 7.15 6.90 -3.62
CA GLU A 175 6.41 5.67 -3.69
C GLU A 175 5.97 5.21 -2.29
N ILE A 176 4.76 4.67 -2.23
CA ILE A 176 4.27 3.90 -1.10
C ILE A 176 4.21 2.44 -1.53
N CYS A 177 4.88 1.57 -0.80
CA CYS A 177 4.90 0.14 -1.07
C CYS A 177 4.25 -0.66 0.07
N ILE A 178 3.31 -1.55 -0.27
CA ILE A 178 2.73 -2.54 0.64
C ILE A 178 3.65 -3.76 0.66
N ARG A 179 4.40 -3.94 1.74
CA ARG A 179 5.50 -4.94 1.78
C ARG A 179 5.01 -6.36 1.98
N THR A 180 4.23 -6.57 3.04
CA THR A 180 3.83 -7.90 3.46
C THR A 180 2.58 -8.39 2.72
N GLY A 181 1.72 -7.50 2.24
CA GLY A 181 0.41 -7.88 1.72
C GLY A 181 -0.48 -8.56 2.77
N ILE A 182 -1.71 -8.91 2.37
CA ILE A 182 -2.65 -9.71 3.18
C ILE A 182 -3.39 -10.68 2.27
N VAL A 183 -3.52 -11.91 2.75
CA VAL A 183 -4.29 -12.98 2.12
C VAL A 183 -5.45 -13.35 3.05
N ALA A 184 -6.67 -13.39 2.51
CA ALA A 184 -7.80 -14.04 3.16
C ALA A 184 -7.80 -15.51 2.79
N ARG A 185 -7.60 -16.37 3.78
CA ARG A 185 -7.68 -17.82 3.66
C ARG A 185 -9.06 -18.30 4.07
N PHE A 186 -9.72 -18.98 3.14
CA PHE A 186 -11.04 -19.57 3.35
C PHE A 186 -10.92 -21.09 3.52
N THR A 187 -11.51 -21.57 4.61
CA THR A 187 -11.60 -22.99 4.90
C THR A 187 -13.04 -23.45 4.98
N LEU A 188 -13.35 -24.55 4.30
CA LEU A 188 -14.65 -25.20 4.38
C LEU A 188 -14.55 -26.45 5.27
N THR A 189 -15.53 -26.62 6.14
CA THR A 189 -15.70 -27.85 6.93
C THR A 189 -17.06 -28.48 6.70
N GLU A 190 -17.19 -29.74 7.10
CA GLU A 190 -18.50 -30.34 7.26
C GLU A 190 -19.36 -29.51 8.24
N ASN A 191 -20.68 -29.51 8.03
CA ASN A 191 -21.61 -28.71 8.82
C ASN A 191 -21.63 -29.23 10.26
N GLY A 192 -21.36 -28.37 11.23
CA GLY A 192 -21.23 -28.79 12.63
C GLY A 192 -19.97 -29.63 12.89
N GLY A 193 -19.07 -29.73 11.91
CA GLY A 193 -17.74 -30.29 12.13
C GLY A 193 -16.90 -29.37 13.02
N PRO A 194 -15.81 -29.89 13.61
CA PRO A 194 -14.91 -29.09 14.42
C PRO A 194 -14.27 -27.98 13.58
N ALA A 195 -13.81 -26.92 14.26
CA ALA A 195 -12.94 -25.93 13.65
C ALA A 195 -11.71 -26.64 13.04
N PRO A 196 -11.30 -26.27 11.80
CA PRO A 196 -10.13 -26.85 11.17
C PRO A 196 -8.88 -26.52 11.99
N ARG A 197 -8.05 -27.52 12.21
CA ARG A 197 -6.79 -27.39 12.96
C ARG A 197 -5.64 -27.09 12.02
N PRO A 198 -4.59 -26.40 12.50
CA PRO A 198 -3.33 -26.28 11.76
C PRO A 198 -2.81 -27.67 11.36
N GLY A 199 -2.57 -27.88 10.07
CA GLY A 199 -2.09 -29.16 9.53
C GLY A 199 -3.17 -30.14 9.09
N ASP A 200 -4.47 -29.84 9.29
CA ASP A 200 -5.53 -30.67 8.72
C ASP A 200 -5.42 -30.67 7.18
N PRO A 201 -5.64 -31.81 6.50
CA PRO A 201 -5.55 -31.95 5.04
C PRO A 201 -6.75 -31.31 4.32
N THR A 202 -7.15 -30.11 4.74
CA THR A 202 -8.19 -29.31 4.10
C THR A 202 -7.52 -28.36 3.12
N THR A 203 -7.89 -28.39 1.83
CA THR A 203 -7.29 -27.52 0.79
C THR A 203 -7.80 -26.07 0.86
N PRO A 204 -7.11 -25.10 1.50
CA PRO A 204 -7.61 -23.74 1.62
C PRO A 204 -7.88 -23.07 0.26
N ALA A 205 -8.79 -22.10 0.24
CA ALA A 205 -8.96 -21.17 -0.86
C ALA A 205 -8.41 -19.81 -0.44
N ASP A 206 -7.30 -19.38 -1.05
CA ASP A 206 -6.62 -18.15 -0.69
C ASP A 206 -6.98 -17.05 -1.70
N VAL A 207 -7.33 -15.87 -1.19
CA VAL A 207 -7.61 -14.67 -1.99
C VAL A 207 -6.73 -13.54 -1.49
N SER A 208 -5.90 -12.97 -2.36
CA SER A 208 -5.06 -11.81 -2.01
C SER A 208 -5.92 -10.56 -1.89
N LEU A 209 -6.02 -10.00 -0.68
CA LEU A 209 -6.73 -8.75 -0.39
C LEU A 209 -5.85 -7.52 -0.59
N PHE A 210 -4.57 -7.64 -0.26
CA PHE A 210 -3.55 -6.67 -0.57
C PHE A 210 -2.35 -7.44 -1.12
N PRO A 211 -2.02 -7.32 -2.41
CA PRO A 211 -0.83 -7.99 -2.93
C PRO A 211 0.42 -7.41 -2.28
N GLY A 212 1.31 -8.27 -1.80
CA GLY A 212 2.64 -7.84 -1.36
C GLY A 212 3.44 -7.30 -2.54
N GLY A 213 4.30 -6.30 -2.29
CA GLY A 213 5.03 -5.59 -3.33
C GLY A 213 4.17 -4.65 -4.17
N THR A 214 2.95 -4.29 -3.73
CA THR A 214 2.16 -3.29 -4.44
C THR A 214 2.79 -1.92 -4.27
N GLU A 215 3.27 -1.35 -5.37
CA GLU A 215 3.89 -0.03 -5.43
C GLU A 215 2.87 0.99 -5.93
N VAL A 216 2.69 2.07 -5.17
CA VAL A 216 1.83 3.19 -5.52
C VAL A 216 2.68 4.43 -5.64
N GLN A 217 2.79 4.94 -6.87
CA GLN A 217 3.51 6.17 -7.13
C GLN A 217 2.78 7.35 -6.51
N LEU A 218 3.51 8.11 -5.70
CA LEU A 218 3.07 9.41 -5.22
C LEU A 218 3.06 10.36 -6.40
N PRO A 219 1.90 10.95 -6.76
CA PRO A 219 1.85 11.92 -7.84
C PRO A 219 2.81 13.07 -7.52
N ARG A 220 3.66 13.44 -8.49
CA ARG A 220 4.57 14.56 -8.31
C ARG A 220 3.75 15.83 -8.09
N ARG A 221 3.92 16.48 -6.94
CA ARG A 221 3.14 17.69 -6.61
C ARG A 221 4.02 18.85 -6.20
N MET A 222 3.72 20.01 -6.78
CA MET A 222 4.36 21.27 -6.39
C MET A 222 3.80 21.72 -5.04
N LEU A 223 4.69 21.98 -4.10
CA LEU A 223 4.37 22.56 -2.81
C LEU A 223 4.36 24.09 -3.00
N HIS A 224 3.17 24.69 -3.02
CA HIS A 224 3.00 26.13 -3.16
C HIS A 224 3.11 26.82 -1.79
N GLY A 225 4.11 27.69 -1.61
CA GLY A 225 4.21 28.62 -0.49
C GLY A 225 5.65 28.94 -0.08
N PRO A 226 5.88 29.75 0.96
CA PRO A 226 7.18 29.93 1.65
C PRO A 226 7.74 28.66 2.34
N ILE A 227 7.32 27.50 1.85
CA ILE A 227 7.63 26.14 2.26
C ILE A 227 9.07 25.85 1.84
N GLY A 228 10.01 26.47 2.55
CA GLY A 228 11.43 26.28 2.30
C GLY A 228 12.23 26.22 3.58
N ARG A 229 11.65 26.57 4.74
CA ARG A 229 12.30 26.50 6.05
C ARG A 229 11.29 25.96 7.06
N ASP A 230 11.58 24.82 7.66
CA ASP A 230 10.84 24.24 8.79
C ASP A 230 9.39 23.78 8.53
N SER A 231 9.13 23.09 7.42
CA SER A 231 7.84 22.41 7.22
C SER A 231 7.88 20.95 7.63
N TRP A 232 6.81 20.46 8.24
CA TRP A 232 6.63 19.07 8.65
C TRP A 232 5.67 18.36 7.69
N ILE A 233 6.04 17.16 7.28
CA ILE A 233 5.25 16.32 6.39
C ILE A 233 4.65 15.19 7.22
N TYR A 234 3.34 15.05 7.12
CA TYR A 234 2.59 14.05 7.83
C TYR A 234 1.82 13.14 6.87
N VAL A 235 1.51 11.94 7.32
CA VAL A 235 0.59 11.01 6.66
C VAL A 235 -0.55 10.64 7.59
N THR A 236 -1.75 10.57 7.05
CA THR A 236 -2.95 10.06 7.71
C THR A 236 -3.58 9.01 6.81
N PHE A 237 -3.91 7.84 7.33
CA PHE A 237 -4.56 6.80 6.53
C PHE A 237 -6.08 6.99 6.47
N LEU A 238 -6.67 6.64 5.34
CA LEU A 238 -8.08 6.89 5.04
C LEU A 238 -8.82 5.59 4.70
N ASP A 239 -10.07 5.49 5.13
CA ASP A 239 -11.01 4.45 4.70
C ASP A 239 -11.53 4.71 3.27
N GLY A 240 -12.38 3.82 2.77
CA GLY A 240 -12.99 3.93 1.44
C GLY A 240 -13.90 5.14 1.27
N ALA A 241 -14.40 5.73 2.37
CA ALA A 241 -15.15 6.98 2.37
C ALA A 241 -14.25 8.23 2.50
N GLY A 242 -12.93 8.05 2.62
CA GLY A 242 -11.96 9.13 2.78
C GLY A 242 -11.86 9.69 4.20
N ARG A 243 -12.33 8.96 5.22
CA ARG A 243 -12.26 9.34 6.64
C ARG A 243 -10.98 8.78 7.27
N PRO A 244 -10.33 9.52 8.20
CA PRO A 244 -9.15 9.03 8.89
C PRO A 244 -9.42 7.72 9.65
N THR A 245 -8.59 6.69 9.42
CA THR A 245 -8.66 5.40 10.15
C THR A 245 -7.83 5.40 11.42
N GLY A 246 -7.08 6.48 11.68
CA GLY A 246 -6.21 6.61 12.84
C GLY A 246 -5.61 8.01 12.96
N GLY A 247 -4.62 8.11 13.85
CA GLY A 247 -3.86 9.34 14.05
C GLY A 247 -2.95 9.68 12.88
N GLU A 248 -2.51 10.91 12.86
CA GLU A 248 -1.54 11.40 11.91
C GLU A 248 -0.12 11.03 12.34
N SER A 249 0.70 10.56 11.39
CA SER A 249 2.08 10.16 11.61
C SER A 249 3.04 11.13 10.93
N LEU A 250 4.04 11.61 11.66
CA LEU A 250 5.08 12.46 11.11
C LEU A 250 6.05 11.62 10.24
N LEU A 251 6.17 11.98 8.96
CA LEU A 251 7.10 11.35 8.03
C LEU A 251 8.50 11.95 8.14
N GLY A 252 8.60 13.28 8.14
CA GLY A 252 9.87 13.99 8.16
C GLY A 252 9.72 15.51 8.10
N LYS A 253 10.87 16.20 8.10
CA LYS A 253 10.96 17.66 8.06
C LYS A 253 11.62 18.10 6.77
N ALA A 254 11.00 19.05 6.07
CA ALA A 254 11.59 19.74 4.93
C ALA A 254 12.56 20.81 5.44
N GLU A 255 13.84 20.47 5.60
CA GLU A 255 14.92 21.42 5.88
C GLU A 255 15.72 21.69 4.58
N PRO A 256 16.10 22.94 4.29
CA PRO A 256 17.06 23.23 3.25
C PRO A 256 18.49 22.95 3.77
N GLY A 257 19.06 21.81 3.38
CA GLY A 257 20.43 21.36 3.71
C GLY A 257 20.37 20.10 4.58
N VAL A 258 20.78 18.92 4.12
CA VAL A 258 22.08 18.55 3.58
C VAL A 258 21.87 17.65 2.36
N VAL A 259 22.42 18.06 1.20
CA VAL A 259 22.69 17.12 0.11
C VAL A 259 23.83 16.24 0.60
N GLU A 260 23.53 15.02 1.05
CA GLU A 260 24.57 14.00 1.15
C GLU A 260 24.93 13.64 -0.29
N SER A 261 25.96 14.28 -0.81
CA SER A 261 26.56 14.00 -2.11
C SER A 261 27.19 12.61 -2.08
N SER A 262 26.38 11.59 -2.34
CA SER A 262 26.86 10.24 -2.60
C SER A 262 26.41 9.83 -4.00
N LEU A 263 27.39 9.90 -4.93
CA LEU A 263 27.44 9.27 -6.27
C LEU A 263 26.57 9.98 -7.33
N VAL A 264 27.08 10.48 -8.47
CA VAL A 264 27.97 9.85 -9.47
C VAL A 264 28.68 10.96 -10.28
N SER A 265 30.00 10.89 -10.45
CA SER A 265 30.71 11.62 -11.52
C SER A 265 30.48 10.88 -12.86
N PRO A 266 30.07 11.55 -13.95
CA PRO A 266 29.89 10.88 -15.24
C PRO A 266 31.20 10.54 -15.95
N ASP A 267 32.32 11.16 -15.57
CA ASP A 267 33.59 10.99 -16.28
C ASP A 267 34.67 10.46 -15.35
N GLY A 268 35.01 9.19 -15.56
CA GLY A 268 36.14 8.56 -14.91
C GLY A 268 37.45 9.22 -15.33
N LEU A 269 38.14 9.85 -14.38
CA LEU A 269 39.58 9.99 -14.39
C LEU A 269 40.08 10.18 -12.96
N LEU A 270 40.74 9.13 -12.45
CA LEU A 270 41.61 9.24 -11.29
C LEU A 270 42.76 10.18 -11.65
N GLU A 271 42.73 11.43 -11.19
CA GLU A 271 43.98 12.13 -10.94
C GLU A 271 44.50 11.78 -9.55
N ARG A 272 45.54 10.95 -9.56
CA ARG A 272 46.43 10.75 -8.43
C ARG A 272 46.91 12.12 -7.93
N ARG A 273 46.53 12.51 -6.71
CA ARG A 273 47.31 13.50 -5.96
C ARG A 273 48.63 12.87 -5.56
N THR A 274 49.67 13.05 -6.38
CA THR A 274 51.05 12.86 -5.94
C THR A 274 51.39 13.90 -4.90
N HIS A 275 51.69 13.41 -3.70
CA HIS A 275 52.41 14.09 -2.64
C HIS A 275 53.72 14.68 -3.24
N LEU A 276 53.90 16.00 -3.17
CA LEU A 276 55.24 16.58 -3.25
C LEU A 276 55.48 17.39 -1.98
N ASP A 277 56.08 16.68 -1.04
CA ASP A 277 56.86 17.25 0.05
C ASP A 277 58.25 17.63 -0.51
N ARG A 278 58.66 18.87 -0.27
CA ARG A 278 60.02 19.45 -0.37
C ARG A 278 59.84 20.91 0.10
N GLY A 279 60.23 21.30 1.29
CA GLY A 279 61.50 21.04 1.94
C GLY A 279 62.25 22.37 1.95
N GLY A 280 62.44 22.95 3.14
CA GLY A 280 63.10 24.24 3.30
C GLY A 280 64.57 24.25 2.92
N ARG A 281 65.03 25.42 2.49
CA ARG A 281 66.20 26.13 3.00
C ARG A 281 66.08 27.60 2.65
#